data_AF-A0A2W6E3C4-F1
#
_entry.id   AF-A0A2W6E3C4-F1
#
_cell.length_a   1.000
_cell.length_b   1.000
_cell.length_c   1.000
_cell.angle_alpha   90.00
_cell.angle_beta   90.00
_cell.angle_gamma   90.00
#
_symmetry.space_group_name_H-M   'P 1'
#
loop_
_entity.id
_entity.type
_entity.pdbx_description
1 polymer ?
#
loop_
_entity_poly.entity_id
_entity_poly.type
_entity_poly.pdbx_seq_one_letter_code
_entity_poly.pdbx_strand_id
1 'polypeptide(L)'
;MIAQWSRGAELLVSTKTMVTSFRKNLANRFEEAYGDAKNLRGRYPLVAMGFLFVLRSTALNEPGTVERAIDMMRKLKGESDVYDATCLLVAEWSDVNPEAVVHLRHDAVPDDVTAAKFLATLVDAVLARTPVEMHVAVRQRREHRNIPLDEQDTP
;
A
#
# COMPACT_ATOMS: atom_id res chain seq x y z
N MET A 1 -2.92 5.58 -9.29
CA MET A 1 -1.67 5.59 -10.08
C MET A 1 -1.21 7.03 -10.17
N ILE A 2 0.07 7.29 -9.86
CA ILE A 2 0.72 8.57 -10.17
C ILE A 2 1.66 8.29 -11.34
N ALA A 3 1.51 9.08 -12.40
CA ALA A 3 2.29 8.95 -13.62
C ALA A 3 2.48 10.33 -14.26
N GLN A 4 3.62 10.53 -14.90
CA GLN A 4 3.92 11.72 -15.69
C GLN A 4 4.07 11.32 -17.17
N TRP A 5 3.45 12.08 -18.07
CA TRP A 5 3.39 11.74 -19.50
C TRP A 5 4.76 11.47 -20.12
N SER A 6 5.75 12.30 -19.77
CA SER A 6 7.11 12.20 -20.29
C SER A 6 7.89 10.99 -19.79
N ARG A 7 7.46 10.29 -18.72
CA ARG A 7 8.31 9.34 -17.97
C ARG A 7 7.63 8.07 -17.46
N GLY A 8 6.31 7.98 -17.56
CA GLY A 8 5.54 6.79 -17.17
C GLY A 8 5.09 6.79 -15.71
N ALA A 9 4.82 5.59 -15.18
CA ALA A 9 4.25 5.40 -13.84
C ALA A 9 5.32 5.45 -12.74
N GLU A 10 5.09 6.26 -11.71
CA GLU A 10 5.99 6.42 -10.57
C GLU A 10 5.46 5.72 -9.30
N LEU A 11 4.13 5.68 -9.14
CA LEU A 11 3.46 5.04 -8.01
C LEU A 11 2.23 4.24 -8.47
N LEU A 12 2.18 2.97 -8.09
CA LEU A 12 1.03 2.10 -8.21
C LEU A 12 0.61 1.59 -6.84
N VAL A 13 -0.67 1.71 -6.53
CA VAL A 13 -1.26 1.13 -5.31
C VAL A 13 -2.39 0.21 -5.72
N SER A 14 -2.19 -1.08 -5.52
CA SER A 14 -3.22 -2.10 -5.65
C SER A 14 -4.05 -2.09 -4.37
N THR A 15 -5.37 -1.96 -4.51
CA THR A 15 -6.30 -1.99 -3.38
C THR A 15 -7.19 -3.21 -3.47
N LYS A 16 -7.50 -3.82 -2.32
CA LYS A 16 -8.41 -4.94 -2.27
C LYS A 16 -9.15 -4.99 -0.95
N THR A 17 -10.38 -5.46 -0.99
CA THR A 17 -11.26 -5.51 0.17
C THR A 17 -11.81 -6.91 0.39
N MET A 18 -11.97 -7.32 1.63
CA MET A 18 -12.65 -8.56 1.99
C MET A 18 -13.61 -8.29 3.15
N VAL A 19 -14.88 -8.61 2.91
CA VAL A 19 -15.99 -8.28 3.81
C VAL A 19 -16.56 -9.53 4.48
N THR A 20 -16.45 -10.69 3.83
CA THR A 20 -16.97 -11.98 4.29
C THR A 20 -16.11 -13.15 3.80
N SER A 21 -16.41 -14.36 4.31
CA SER A 21 -15.80 -15.62 3.87
C SER A 21 -14.28 -15.64 3.90
N PHE A 22 -13.71 -15.13 5.00
CA PHE A 22 -12.29 -14.81 5.07
C PHE A 22 -11.40 -16.03 4.91
N ARG A 23 -11.59 -17.07 5.75
CA ARG A 23 -10.75 -18.27 5.72
C ARG A 23 -10.69 -18.96 4.35
N LYS A 24 -11.82 -19.01 3.64
CA LYS A 24 -11.91 -19.69 2.34
C LYS A 24 -11.21 -18.91 1.24
N ASN A 25 -11.22 -17.58 1.31
CA ASN A 25 -10.77 -16.74 0.21
C ASN A 25 -9.39 -16.13 0.44
N LEU A 26 -8.90 -16.05 1.67
CA LEU A 26 -7.67 -15.32 1.99
C LEU A 26 -6.45 -15.85 1.22
N ALA A 27 -6.26 -17.17 1.16
CA ALA A 27 -5.18 -17.79 0.39
C ALA A 27 -5.29 -17.49 -1.12
N ASN A 28 -6.48 -17.63 -1.71
CA ASN A 28 -6.69 -17.31 -3.13
C ASN A 28 -6.38 -15.83 -3.44
N ARG A 29 -6.67 -14.94 -2.49
CA ARG A 29 -6.40 -13.49 -2.63
C ARG A 29 -4.93 -13.16 -2.49
N PHE A 30 -4.18 -13.93 -1.68
CA PHE A 30 -2.74 -13.84 -1.62
C PHE A 30 -2.11 -14.15 -2.98
N GLU A 31 -2.44 -15.31 -3.56
CA GLU A 31 -1.91 -15.77 -4.83
C GLU A 31 -2.26 -14.81 -5.98
N GLU A 32 -3.49 -14.27 -5.97
CA GLU A 32 -3.91 -13.24 -6.92
C GLU A 32 -3.05 -11.97 -6.79
N ALA A 33 -2.90 -11.44 -5.56
CA ALA A 33 -2.10 -10.24 -5.31
C ALA A 33 -0.63 -10.44 -5.66
N TYR A 34 -0.11 -11.65 -5.45
CA TYR A 34 1.24 -12.06 -5.81
C TYR A 34 1.45 -12.06 -7.33
N GLY A 35 0.56 -12.74 -8.07
CA GLY A 35 0.60 -12.78 -9.52
C GLY A 35 0.45 -11.39 -10.15
N ASP A 36 -0.47 -10.57 -9.62
CA ASP A 36 -0.64 -9.17 -10.03
C ASP A 36 0.65 -8.37 -9.85
N ALA A 37 1.33 -8.55 -8.73
CA ALA A 37 2.58 -7.84 -8.44
C ALA A 37 3.67 -8.18 -9.45
N LYS A 38 3.90 -9.48 -9.74
CA LYS A 38 4.90 -9.90 -10.73
C LYS A 38 4.58 -9.35 -12.12
N ASN A 39 3.30 -9.39 -12.51
CA ASN A 39 2.84 -8.86 -13.79
C ASN A 39 3.10 -7.34 -13.90
N LEU A 40 2.81 -6.60 -12.84
CA LEU A 40 3.03 -5.15 -12.80
C LEU A 40 4.53 -4.80 -12.74
N ARG A 41 5.32 -5.50 -11.92
CA ARG A 41 6.77 -5.30 -11.80
C ARG A 41 7.48 -5.56 -13.13
N GLY A 42 7.06 -6.58 -13.88
CA GLY A 42 7.57 -6.86 -15.22
C GLY A 42 7.29 -5.75 -16.24
N ARG A 43 6.21 -4.99 -16.07
CA ARG A 43 5.84 -3.87 -16.96
C ARG A 43 6.44 -2.54 -16.53
N TYR A 44 6.59 -2.33 -15.22
CA TYR A 44 7.04 -1.08 -14.62
C TYR A 44 8.15 -1.33 -13.60
N PRO A 45 9.38 -1.66 -14.02
CA PRO A 45 10.44 -2.09 -13.10
C PRO A 45 10.78 -1.07 -12.00
N LEU A 46 10.70 0.22 -12.33
CA LEU A 46 11.08 1.33 -11.45
C LEU A 46 9.91 1.96 -10.68
N VAL A 47 8.68 1.47 -10.85
CA VAL A 47 7.53 2.06 -10.12
C VAL A 47 7.60 1.68 -8.64
N ALA A 48 7.26 2.60 -7.75
CA ALA A 48 6.90 2.26 -6.37
C ALA A 48 5.56 1.51 -6.36
N MET A 49 5.53 0.34 -5.72
CA MET A 49 4.36 -0.55 -5.67
C MET A 49 3.88 -0.75 -4.25
N GLY A 50 2.61 -0.44 -4.01
CA GLY A 50 1.93 -0.69 -2.75
C GLY A 50 0.77 -1.67 -2.89
N PHE A 51 0.54 -2.49 -1.87
CA PHE A 51 -0.70 -3.27 -1.72
C PHE A 51 -1.43 -2.89 -0.44
N LEU A 52 -2.64 -2.37 -0.57
CA LEU A 52 -3.51 -2.00 0.54
C LEU A 52 -4.71 -2.96 0.59
N PHE A 53 -4.81 -3.68 1.71
CA PHE A 53 -5.86 -4.66 1.94
C PHE A 53 -6.77 -4.21 3.08
N VAL A 54 -8.07 -4.17 2.84
CA VAL A 54 -9.09 -3.82 3.85
C VAL A 54 -9.86 -5.07 4.25
N LEU A 55 -9.86 -5.36 5.53
CA LEU A 55 -10.74 -6.35 6.16
C LEU A 55 -11.90 -5.66 6.86
N ARG A 56 -13.10 -6.23 6.78
CA ARG A 56 -14.17 -5.86 7.69
C ARG A 56 -13.83 -6.33 9.12
N SER A 57 -14.21 -5.55 10.12
CA SER A 57 -13.99 -5.85 11.55
C SER A 57 -14.59 -7.18 11.99
N THR A 58 -15.59 -7.71 11.28
CA THR A 58 -16.13 -9.07 11.50
C THR A 58 -15.08 -10.17 11.36
N ALA A 59 -13.96 -9.92 10.66
CA ALA A 59 -12.81 -10.82 10.62
C ALA A 59 -12.18 -11.07 12.00
N LEU A 60 -12.32 -10.13 12.95
CA LEU A 60 -11.83 -10.27 14.32
C LEU A 60 -12.60 -11.36 15.09
N ASN A 61 -13.85 -11.63 14.69
CA ASN A 61 -14.67 -12.69 15.30
C ASN A 61 -14.26 -14.08 14.79
N GLU A 62 -13.44 -14.18 13.75
CA GLU A 62 -12.92 -15.44 13.23
C GLU A 62 -11.47 -15.66 13.69
N PRO A 63 -11.22 -16.64 14.59
CA PRO A 63 -9.89 -16.86 15.13
C PRO A 63 -8.81 -17.02 14.06
N GLY A 64 -7.71 -16.29 14.24
CA GLY A 64 -6.51 -16.31 13.40
C GLY A 64 -6.68 -15.71 12.01
N THR A 65 -7.83 -15.13 11.65
CA THR A 65 -8.03 -14.54 10.31
C THR A 65 -7.16 -13.30 10.10
N VAL A 66 -7.15 -12.37 11.07
CA VAL A 66 -6.31 -11.16 11.00
C VAL A 66 -4.82 -11.51 11.06
N GLU A 67 -4.41 -12.42 11.94
CA GLU A 67 -3.00 -12.90 12.02
C GLU A 67 -2.50 -13.47 10.69
N ARG A 68 -3.33 -14.28 10.01
CA ARG A 68 -2.99 -14.80 8.68
C ARG A 68 -2.90 -13.70 7.63
N ALA A 69 -3.77 -12.69 7.70
CA ALA A 69 -3.69 -11.55 6.80
C ALA A 69 -2.40 -10.76 7.04
N ILE A 70 -2.01 -10.52 8.29
CA ILE A 70 -0.75 -9.86 8.65
C ILE A 70 0.45 -10.64 8.10
N ASP A 71 0.51 -11.95 8.33
CA ASP A 71 1.57 -12.82 7.82
C ASP A 71 1.68 -12.73 6.28
N MET A 72 0.54 -12.75 5.58
CA MET A 72 0.50 -12.56 4.14
C MET A 72 1.00 -11.18 3.69
N MET A 73 0.60 -10.10 4.36
CA MET A 73 1.09 -8.75 4.03
C MET A 73 2.62 -8.67 4.19
N ARG A 74 3.19 -9.36 5.19
CA ARG A 74 4.64 -9.43 5.39
C ARG A 74 5.33 -10.23 4.30
N LYS A 75 4.75 -11.37 3.87
CA LYS A 75 5.27 -12.18 2.76
C LYS A 75 5.26 -11.44 1.43
N LEU A 76 4.16 -10.76 1.10
CA LEU A 76 4.04 -9.94 -0.10
C LEU A 76 5.10 -8.82 -0.17
N LYS A 77 5.51 -8.28 0.97
CA LYS A 77 6.56 -7.26 1.08
C LYS A 77 7.97 -7.86 1.11
N GLY A 78 8.12 -9.06 1.67
CA GLY A 78 9.42 -9.71 1.86
C GLY A 78 10.10 -10.12 0.55
N GLU A 79 9.34 -10.24 -0.54
CA GLU A 79 9.86 -10.52 -1.86
C GLU A 79 10.17 -9.24 -2.65
N SER A 80 11.42 -9.11 -3.08
CA SER A 80 11.99 -7.89 -3.66
C SER A 80 11.36 -7.44 -4.98
N ASP A 81 10.71 -8.34 -5.72
CA ASP A 81 10.08 -8.09 -7.02
C ASP A 81 8.55 -8.11 -6.95
N VAL A 82 7.96 -7.99 -5.75
CA VAL A 82 6.51 -7.96 -5.53
C VAL A 82 6.07 -6.54 -5.14
N TYR A 83 5.85 -6.24 -3.86
CA TYR A 83 5.44 -4.92 -3.38
C TYR A 83 6.51 -4.29 -2.49
N ASP A 84 6.70 -2.98 -2.63
CA ASP A 84 7.61 -2.20 -1.79
C ASP A 84 7.00 -1.94 -0.41
N ALA A 85 5.69 -1.77 -0.37
CA ALA A 85 4.93 -1.53 0.85
C ALA A 85 3.63 -2.32 0.87
N THR A 86 3.24 -2.77 2.05
CA THR A 86 1.96 -3.44 2.29
C THR A 86 1.22 -2.78 3.44
N CYS A 87 -0.11 -2.68 3.33
CA CYS A 87 -0.97 -2.08 4.35
C CYS A 87 -2.18 -2.96 4.63
N LEU A 88 -2.45 -3.21 5.91
CA LEU A 88 -3.68 -3.85 6.36
C LEU A 88 -4.52 -2.85 7.13
N LEU A 89 -5.76 -2.65 6.70
CA LEU A 89 -6.77 -1.89 7.42
C LEU A 89 -7.86 -2.83 7.90
N VAL A 90 -8.26 -2.68 9.16
CA VAL A 90 -9.47 -3.33 9.68
C VAL A 90 -10.52 -2.23 9.88
N ALA A 91 -11.58 -2.28 9.10
CA ALA A 91 -12.61 -1.25 9.05
C ALA A 91 -13.94 -1.79 9.60
N GLU A 92 -14.58 -0.97 10.43
CA GLU A 92 -15.85 -1.24 11.08
C GLU A 92 -16.90 -0.24 10.59
N TRP A 93 -18.06 -0.75 10.19
CA TRP A 93 -19.21 0.04 9.77
C TRP A 93 -20.51 -0.70 10.08
N SER A 94 -21.59 0.07 10.17
CA SER A 94 -22.94 -0.45 10.44
C SER A 94 -23.62 -0.88 9.14
N ASP A 95 -24.20 -2.08 9.13
CA ASP A 95 -25.08 -2.53 8.04
C ASP A 95 -26.51 -1.97 8.17
N VAL A 96 -26.88 -1.49 9.37
CA VAL A 96 -28.25 -1.04 9.69
C VAL A 96 -28.39 0.48 9.58
N ASN A 97 -27.31 1.22 9.85
CA ASN A 97 -27.27 2.67 9.73
C ASN A 97 -26.14 3.08 8.75
N PRO A 98 -26.44 3.26 7.45
CA PRO A 98 -25.45 3.66 6.45
C PRO A 98 -24.84 5.05 6.66
N GLU A 99 -25.49 5.92 7.45
CA GLU A 99 -24.96 7.24 7.81
C GLU A 99 -23.98 7.18 8.98
N ALA A 100 -23.84 6.02 9.63
CA ALA A 100 -22.88 5.85 10.71
C ALA A 100 -21.45 6.02 10.21
N VAL A 101 -20.62 6.64 11.04
CA VAL A 101 -19.21 6.87 10.76
C VAL A 101 -18.47 5.52 10.65
N VAL A 102 -17.60 5.41 9.64
CA VAL A 102 -16.69 4.27 9.50
C VAL A 102 -15.53 4.42 10.47
N HIS A 103 -15.26 3.39 11.26
CA HIS A 103 -14.16 3.37 12.21
C HIS A 103 -13.04 2.43 11.74
N LEU A 104 -11.78 2.88 11.87
CA LEU A 104 -10.62 2.03 11.64
C LEU A 104 -10.11 1.48 12.97
N ARG A 105 -9.98 0.15 13.05
CA ARG A 105 -9.44 -0.58 14.19
C ARG A 105 -7.92 -0.63 14.12
N HIS A 106 -7.29 0.50 14.44
CA HIS A 106 -5.83 0.63 14.45
C HIS A 106 -5.16 -0.31 15.46
N ASP A 107 -5.86 -0.67 16.54
CA ASP A 107 -5.42 -1.61 17.57
C ASP A 107 -5.33 -3.07 17.08
N ALA A 108 -5.99 -3.39 15.97
CA ALA A 108 -6.04 -4.74 15.41
C ALA A 108 -4.89 -5.05 14.45
N VAL A 109 -4.00 -4.10 14.17
CA VAL A 109 -2.92 -4.25 13.19
C VAL A 109 -1.59 -3.74 13.74
N PRO A 110 -0.49 -4.48 13.56
CA PRO A 110 0.82 -4.06 14.03
C PRO A 110 1.39 -2.91 13.18
N ASP A 111 2.32 -2.15 13.76
CA ASP A 111 2.88 -0.92 13.18
C ASP A 111 3.44 -1.09 11.77
N ASP A 112 4.02 -2.24 11.46
CA ASP A 112 4.73 -2.51 10.21
C ASP A 112 3.82 -2.63 8.98
N VAL A 113 2.51 -2.81 9.17
CA VAL A 113 1.49 -2.87 8.11
C VAL A 113 0.47 -1.74 8.20
N THR A 114 0.75 -0.69 8.98
CA THR A 114 -0.12 0.49 9.11
C THR A 114 -0.10 1.37 7.86
N ALA A 115 -1.14 2.20 7.68
CA ALA A 115 -1.18 3.19 6.61
C ALA A 115 -0.03 4.22 6.69
N ALA A 116 0.35 4.61 7.90
CA ALA A 116 1.46 5.54 8.11
C ALA A 116 2.78 4.96 7.62
N LYS A 117 3.09 3.71 7.99
CA LYS A 117 4.32 3.04 7.54
C LYS A 117 4.27 2.78 6.03
N PHE A 118 3.13 2.35 5.52
CA PHE A 118 2.89 2.11 4.10
C PHE A 118 3.18 3.35 3.25
N LEU A 119 2.54 4.48 3.56
CA LEU A 119 2.75 5.73 2.81
C LEU A 119 4.19 6.22 2.93
N ALA A 120 4.80 6.14 4.11
CA ALA A 120 6.19 6.51 4.31
C ALA A 120 7.14 5.69 3.41
N THR A 121 6.95 4.37 3.35
CA THR A 121 7.76 3.49 2.50
C THR A 121 7.55 3.74 1.01
N LEU A 122 6.31 4.03 0.58
CA LEU A 122 6.05 4.38 -0.81
C LEU A 122 6.71 5.69 -1.21
N VAL A 123 6.65 6.71 -0.36
CA VAL A 123 7.36 7.98 -0.61
C VAL A 123 8.85 7.73 -0.74
N ASP A 124 9.47 6.99 0.18
CA ASP A 124 10.90 6.68 0.10
C ASP A 124 11.24 5.90 -1.20
N ALA A 125 10.39 4.95 -1.60
CA ALA A 125 10.59 4.18 -2.84
C ALA A 125 10.48 5.07 -4.10
N VAL A 126 9.52 6.00 -4.15
CA VAL A 126 9.41 6.97 -5.25
C VAL A 126 10.67 7.84 -5.31
N LEU A 127 11.08 8.43 -4.18
CA LEU A 127 12.26 9.30 -4.13
C LEU A 127 13.56 8.56 -4.46
N ALA A 128 13.66 7.26 -4.14
CA ALA A 128 14.83 6.46 -4.47
C ALA A 128 14.93 6.11 -5.96
N ARG A 129 13.81 6.07 -6.68
CA ARG A 129 13.75 5.61 -8.09
C ARG A 129 13.60 6.74 -9.09
N THR A 130 13.20 7.91 -8.62
CA THR A 130 13.13 9.14 -9.42
C THR A 130 14.45 9.92 -9.32
N PRO A 131 14.87 10.61 -10.39
CA PRO A 131 15.98 11.57 -10.35
C PRO A 131 15.84 12.64 -9.26
N VAL A 132 16.96 13.18 -8.79
CA VAL A 132 17.01 14.16 -7.68
C VAL A 132 16.33 15.50 -7.99
N GLU A 133 16.27 15.86 -9.27
CA GLU A 133 15.55 17.02 -9.80
C GLU A 133 14.02 16.88 -9.77
N MET A 134 13.49 15.72 -9.39
CA MET A 134 12.07 15.47 -9.20
C MET A 134 11.70 15.38 -7.73
N HIS A 135 10.45 15.75 -7.45
CA HIS A 135 9.87 15.77 -6.11
C HIS A 135 10.74 16.58 -5.16
N VAL A 136 11.34 17.69 -5.63
CA VAL A 136 12.36 18.45 -4.89
C VAL A 136 11.78 18.93 -3.57
N ALA A 137 10.55 19.48 -3.59
CA ALA A 137 9.87 19.92 -2.38
C ALA A 137 9.61 18.76 -1.40
N VAL A 138 9.37 17.54 -1.89
CA VAL A 138 9.18 16.36 -1.04
C VAL A 138 10.51 15.92 -0.44
N ARG A 139 11.59 15.87 -1.23
CA ARG A 139 12.95 15.56 -0.76
C ARG A 139 13.42 16.53 0.30
N GLN A 140 13.24 17.83 0.08
CA GLN A 140 13.61 18.87 1.05
C GLN A 140 12.88 18.67 2.39
N ARG A 141 11.58 18.35 2.37
CA ARG A 141 10.80 18.03 3.58
C ARG A 141 11.27 16.75 4.27
N ARG A 142 11.65 15.73 3.49
CA ARG A 142 12.09 14.42 4.00
C ARG A 142 13.50 14.44 4.57
N GLU A 143 14.40 15.16 3.92
CA GLU A 143 15.84 15.25 4.25
C GLU A 143 16.17 16.44 5.17
N HIS A 144 15.20 17.32 5.44
CA HIS A 144 15.38 18.55 6.23
C HIS A 144 16.53 19.43 5.73
N ARG A 145 16.73 19.52 4.41
CA ARG A 145 17.74 20.39 3.79
C ARG A 145 17.19 21.12 2.57
N ASN A 146 17.84 22.24 2.21
CA ASN A 146 17.58 22.91 0.95
C ASN A 146 18.33 22.21 -0.20
N ILE A 147 17.64 21.96 -1.30
CA ILE A 147 18.20 21.39 -2.54
C ILE A 147 18.13 22.49 -3.60
N PRO A 148 19.26 22.98 -4.13
CA PRO A 148 19.30 24.13 -5.05
C PRO A 148 18.97 23.68 -6.49
N LEU A 149 17.80 23.07 -6.67
CA LEU A 149 17.27 22.66 -7.97
C LEU A 149 15.87 23.25 -8.12
N ASP A 150 15.59 23.84 -9.27
CA ASP A 150 14.25 24.28 -9.62
C ASP A 150 13.47 23.09 -10.18
N GLU A 151 12.36 22.72 -9.53
CA GLU A 151 11.46 21.68 -10.02
C GLU A 151 10.67 22.25 -11.21
N GLN A 152 11.02 21.83 -12.42
CA GLN A 152 10.25 22.18 -13.61
C GLN A 152 9.00 21.30 -13.66
N ASP A 153 7.85 21.87 -13.29
CA ASP A 153 6.52 21.34 -13.61
C ASP A 153 6.28 21.47 -15.11
N THR A 154 7.01 20.70 -15.92
CA THR A 154 6.76 20.68 -17.37
C THR A 154 5.71 19.60 -17.68
N PRO A 155 4.52 19.99 -18.19
CA PRO A 155 3.55 19.04 -18.73
C PRO A 155 4.08 18.27 -19.94
#